data_AF-A0A7K7E9P0-F1
#
_entry.id   AF-A0A7K7E9P0-F1
#
_cell.length_a   1.000
_cell.length_b   1.000
_cell.length_c   1.000
_cell.angle_alpha   90.00
_cell.angle_beta   90.00
_cell.angle_gamma   90.00
#
_symmetry.space_group_name_H-M   'P 1'
#
loop_
_entity.id
_entity.type
_entity.pdbx_description
1 polymer ?
#
loop_
_entity_poly.entity_id
_entity_poly.type
_entity_poly.pdbx_seq_one_letter_code
_entity_poly.pdbx_strand_id
1 'polypeptide(L)'
;ETRPLGRGVGKSAFSYSAGYAMIRRTAEADLVRLRRYEIPIKRVARNLCLDPALIGAIMSQESRVGLLLDNGWDRARQKYGLMQISRQQLQPYVVWDSEEHINQCSNILVLSINEVRARHPTWTWDRQLRGGLSAYNEGVNTVHTYHKMDVGKTHNYANDVDVRARF
;
A
#
# COMPACT_ATOMS: atom_id res chain seq x y z
N GLU A 1 -52.51 9.84 3.60
CA GLU A 1 -51.16 10.15 4.11
C GLU A 1 -50.11 9.70 3.11
N THR A 2 -49.36 10.64 2.55
CA THR A 2 -48.33 10.41 1.55
C THR A 2 -46.99 10.10 2.23
N ARG A 3 -46.41 8.92 1.93
CA ARG A 3 -45.05 8.55 2.33
C ARG A 3 -44.03 9.42 1.58
N PRO A 4 -42.96 9.94 2.20
CA PRO A 4 -41.87 10.53 1.44
C PRO A 4 -40.90 9.45 0.95
N LEU A 5 -40.66 9.47 -0.36
CA LEU A 5 -39.64 8.74 -1.09
C LEU A 5 -38.25 9.32 -0.84
N GLY A 6 -37.25 8.44 -0.96
CA GLY A 6 -35.88 8.65 -0.55
C GLY A 6 -35.13 9.77 -1.26
N ARG A 7 -34.04 10.20 -0.60
CA ARG A 7 -32.96 10.94 -1.24
C ARG A 7 -31.64 10.60 -0.55
N GLY A 8 -31.01 9.53 -1.03
CA GLY A 8 -29.75 8.98 -0.51
C GLY A 8 -28.82 8.51 -1.62
N VAL A 9 -28.76 9.22 -2.75
CA VAL A 9 -27.85 8.91 -3.86
C VAL A 9 -27.23 10.24 -4.30
N GLY A 10 -25.97 10.48 -3.93
CA GLY A 10 -25.27 11.72 -4.31
C GLY A 10 -24.02 12.04 -3.50
N LYS A 11 -23.88 11.52 -2.27
CA LYS A 11 -22.69 11.78 -1.44
C LYS A 11 -21.49 10.85 -1.75
N SER A 12 -21.73 9.67 -2.32
CA SER A 12 -20.68 8.65 -2.53
C SER A 12 -19.78 8.92 -3.75
N ALA A 13 -20.37 9.25 -4.91
CA ALA A 13 -19.61 9.47 -6.14
C ALA A 13 -18.75 10.74 -6.10
N PHE A 14 -19.25 11.81 -5.46
CA PHE A 14 -18.51 13.07 -5.30
C PHE A 14 -17.36 12.95 -4.29
N SER A 15 -17.54 12.15 -3.24
CA SER A 15 -16.46 11.82 -2.29
C SER A 15 -15.37 10.97 -2.95
N TYR A 16 -15.76 10.00 -3.79
CA TYR A 16 -14.83 9.15 -4.55
C TYR A 16 -13.98 9.95 -5.55
N SER A 17 -14.59 10.86 -6.32
CA SER A 17 -13.84 11.69 -7.29
C SER A 17 -12.89 12.66 -6.59
N ALA A 18 -13.29 13.24 -5.45
CA ALA A 18 -12.43 14.09 -4.64
C ALA A 18 -11.25 13.31 -4.04
N GLY A 19 -11.51 12.10 -3.50
CA GLY A 19 -10.47 11.21 -2.97
C GLY A 19 -9.48 10.76 -4.04
N TYR A 20 -9.97 10.33 -5.21
CA TYR A 20 -9.12 9.96 -6.35
C TYR A 20 -8.25 11.13 -6.83
N ALA A 21 -8.83 12.34 -6.95
CA ALA A 21 -8.09 13.53 -7.34
C ALA A 21 -6.97 13.89 -6.35
N MET A 22 -7.22 13.68 -5.05
CA MET A 22 -6.22 13.87 -4.00
C MET A 22 -5.08 12.85 -4.10
N ILE A 23 -5.40 11.56 -4.22
CA ILE A 23 -4.40 10.50 -4.37
C ILE A 23 -3.53 10.77 -5.60
N ARG A 24 -4.15 11.07 -6.76
CA ARG A 24 -3.43 11.42 -7.99
C ARG A 24 -2.46 12.58 -7.78
N ARG A 25 -2.93 13.72 -7.24
CA ARG A 25 -2.06 14.89 -6.99
C ARG A 25 -0.88 14.52 -6.10
N THR A 26 -1.10 13.71 -5.07
CA THR A 26 -0.02 13.28 -4.19
C THR A 26 0.94 12.30 -4.86
N ALA A 27 0.44 11.39 -5.70
CA ALA A 27 1.26 10.44 -6.46
C ALA A 27 2.16 11.18 -7.46
N GLU A 28 1.61 12.12 -8.23
CA GLU A 28 2.34 12.96 -9.17
C GLU A 28 3.45 13.76 -8.48
N ALA A 29 3.17 14.34 -7.31
CA ALA A 29 4.17 15.05 -6.51
C ALA A 29 5.29 14.14 -5.99
N ASP A 30 4.97 12.86 -5.75
CA ASP A 30 5.92 11.88 -5.24
C ASP A 30 6.83 11.30 -6.33
N LEU A 31 6.42 11.35 -7.61
CA LEU A 31 7.25 10.90 -8.75
C LEU A 31 8.63 11.56 -8.77
N VAL A 32 8.70 12.86 -8.45
CA VAL A 32 9.97 13.60 -8.37
C VAL A 32 10.91 13.00 -7.32
N ARG A 33 10.35 12.55 -6.18
CA ARG A 33 11.11 11.91 -5.09
C ARG A 33 11.49 10.47 -5.44
N LEU A 34 10.60 9.74 -6.12
CA LEU A 34 10.84 8.36 -6.55
C LEU A 34 12.02 8.23 -7.50
N ARG A 35 12.35 9.27 -8.29
CA ARG A 35 13.53 9.29 -9.16
C ARG A 35 14.83 8.96 -8.42
N ARG A 36 14.96 9.36 -7.14
CA ARG A 36 16.14 9.02 -6.32
C ARG A 36 16.30 7.51 -6.09
N TYR A 37 15.19 6.77 -6.11
CA TYR A 37 15.14 5.34 -5.80
C TYR A 37 14.85 4.47 -7.03
N GLU A 38 14.83 5.04 -8.23
CA GLU A 38 14.45 4.31 -9.46
C GLU A 38 15.29 3.05 -9.68
N ILE A 39 16.61 3.16 -9.54
CA ILE A 39 17.53 2.04 -9.72
C ILE A 39 17.32 0.97 -8.63
N PRO A 40 17.36 1.31 -7.32
CA PRO A 40 17.03 0.36 -6.24
C PRO A 40 15.68 -0.34 -6.43
N ILE A 41 14.62 0.41 -6.74
CA ILE A 41 13.27 -0.13 -6.94
C ILE A 41 13.28 -1.14 -8.08
N LYS A 42 13.85 -0.80 -9.24
CA LYS A 42 13.90 -1.69 -10.40
C LYS A 42 14.69 -2.99 -10.13
N ARG A 43 15.79 -2.90 -9.39
CA ARG A 43 16.59 -4.08 -9.01
C ARG A 43 15.83 -5.00 -8.08
N VAL A 44 15.26 -4.46 -7.00
CA VAL A 44 14.48 -5.24 -6.03
C VAL A 44 13.26 -5.87 -6.70
N ALA A 45 12.52 -5.08 -7.49
CA ALA A 45 11.35 -5.56 -8.23
C ALA A 45 11.71 -6.74 -9.15
N ARG A 46 12.80 -6.62 -9.92
CA ARG A 46 13.28 -7.69 -10.79
C ARG A 46 13.64 -8.95 -10.01
N ASN A 47 14.31 -8.82 -8.88
CA ASN A 47 14.75 -9.95 -8.06
C ASN A 47 13.57 -10.71 -7.43
N LEU A 48 12.49 -10.00 -7.10
CA LEU A 48 11.32 -10.55 -6.41
C LEU A 48 10.12 -10.81 -7.33
N CYS A 49 10.28 -10.63 -8.64
CA CYS A 49 9.20 -10.74 -9.62
C CYS A 49 7.98 -9.84 -9.28
N LEU A 50 8.24 -8.63 -8.76
CA LEU A 50 7.25 -7.60 -8.49
C LEU A 50 7.23 -6.56 -9.60
N ASP A 51 6.13 -5.82 -9.71
CA ASP A 51 6.07 -4.61 -10.53
C ASP A 51 6.84 -3.48 -9.81
N PRO A 52 7.82 -2.81 -10.45
CA PRO A 52 8.47 -1.62 -9.90
C PRO A 52 7.47 -0.53 -9.46
N ALA A 53 6.37 -0.36 -10.20
CA ALA A 53 5.33 0.61 -9.90
C ALA A 53 4.61 0.28 -8.58
N LEU A 54 4.47 -1.01 -8.24
CA LEU A 54 3.87 -1.45 -6.98
C LEU A 54 4.72 -1.02 -5.78
N ILE A 55 6.05 -1.21 -5.87
CA ILE A 55 6.97 -0.79 -4.81
C ILE A 55 6.96 0.73 -4.66
N GLY A 56 7.04 1.47 -5.78
CA GLY A 56 6.97 2.93 -5.77
C GLY A 56 5.65 3.46 -5.18
N ALA A 57 4.54 2.81 -5.50
CA ALA A 57 3.22 3.15 -4.96
C ALA A 57 3.12 2.93 -3.45
N ILE A 58 3.69 1.84 -2.92
CA ILE A 58 3.76 1.59 -1.47
C ILE A 58 4.62 2.65 -0.79
N MET A 59 5.81 2.97 -1.34
CA MET A 59 6.67 4.03 -0.80
C MET A 59 5.97 5.39 -0.76
N SER A 60 5.22 5.71 -1.82
CA SER A 60 4.40 6.92 -1.89
C SER A 60 3.27 6.91 -0.86
N GLN A 61 2.54 5.81 -0.71
CA GLN A 61 1.44 5.69 0.26
C GLN A 61 1.93 5.75 1.71
N GLU A 62 3.01 5.07 2.03
CA GLU A 62 3.49 4.88 3.41
C GLU A 62 4.19 6.12 3.97
N SER A 63 5.08 6.72 3.20
CA SER A 63 5.99 7.75 3.72
C SER A 63 6.03 9.02 2.89
N ARG A 64 5.23 9.09 1.81
CA ARG A 64 5.39 10.10 0.75
C ARG A 64 6.84 10.13 0.25
N VAL A 65 7.40 8.93 0.09
CA VAL A 65 8.79 8.69 -0.34
C VAL A 65 9.80 9.36 0.61
N GLY A 66 9.57 9.19 1.91
CA GLY A 66 10.41 9.73 2.97
C GLY A 66 10.06 11.15 3.45
N LEU A 67 9.16 11.87 2.76
CA LEU A 67 8.79 13.25 3.14
C LEU A 67 8.16 13.35 4.54
N LEU A 68 7.45 12.31 4.99
CA LEU A 68 6.79 12.29 6.30
C LEU A 68 7.69 11.79 7.44
N LEU A 69 8.95 11.44 7.16
CA LEU A 69 9.80 10.74 8.11
C LEU A 69 10.79 11.68 8.82
N ASP A 70 11.02 11.39 10.11
CA ASP A 70 12.11 11.95 10.90
C ASP A 70 13.15 10.85 11.15
N ASN A 71 14.31 10.94 10.48
CA ASN A 71 15.38 9.94 10.56
C ASN A 71 14.87 8.50 10.34
N GLY A 72 13.98 8.34 9.36
CA GLY A 72 13.38 7.06 8.99
C GLY A 72 12.14 6.67 9.81
N TRP A 73 11.79 7.40 10.86
CA TRP A 73 10.64 7.08 11.70
C TRP A 73 9.39 7.86 11.32
N ASP A 74 8.23 7.25 11.48
CA ASP A 74 6.97 7.99 11.54
C ASP A 74 6.88 8.86 12.80
N ARG A 75 5.90 9.76 12.82
CA ARG A 75 5.61 10.63 13.97
C ARG A 75 5.42 9.86 15.27
N ALA A 76 4.82 8.67 15.23
CA ALA A 76 4.56 7.86 16.42
C ALA A 76 5.73 6.95 16.84
N ARG A 77 6.84 6.94 16.07
CA ARG A 77 8.01 6.07 16.31
C ARG A 77 7.64 4.57 16.38
N GLN A 78 6.68 4.16 15.56
CA GLN A 78 6.18 2.77 15.47
C GLN A 78 6.58 2.07 14.17
N LYS A 79 6.74 2.82 13.08
CA LYS A 79 7.06 2.30 11.75
C LYS A 79 8.33 2.94 11.20
N TYR A 80 9.07 2.21 10.37
CA TYR A 80 10.41 2.60 9.93
C TYR A 80 10.62 2.47 8.41
N GLY A 81 11.31 3.46 7.86
CA GLY A 81 11.83 3.57 6.51
C GLY A 81 10.80 3.77 5.41
N LEU A 82 11.27 3.78 4.16
CA LEU A 82 10.49 4.23 3.00
C LEU A 82 9.14 3.51 2.84
N MET A 83 9.10 2.23 3.21
CA MET A 83 7.91 1.36 3.14
C MET A 83 7.32 1.02 4.52
N GLN A 84 7.74 1.72 5.58
CA GLN A 84 7.10 1.77 6.91
C GLN A 84 6.78 0.41 7.56
N ILE A 85 7.80 -0.42 7.73
CA ILE A 85 7.68 -1.68 8.47
C ILE A 85 7.62 -1.44 9.98
N SER A 86 6.87 -2.29 10.69
CA SER A 86 6.75 -2.18 12.15
C SER A 86 8.08 -2.47 12.85
N ARG A 87 8.31 -1.84 14.01
CA ARG A 87 9.50 -2.11 14.85
C ARG A 87 9.73 -3.59 15.16
N GLN A 88 8.66 -4.36 15.27
CA GLN A 88 8.72 -5.79 15.56
C GLN A 88 9.29 -6.59 14.39
N GLN A 89 9.14 -6.09 13.16
CA GLN A 89 9.61 -6.74 11.92
C GLN A 89 10.97 -6.20 11.44
N LEU A 90 11.52 -5.18 12.12
CA LEU A 90 12.67 -4.38 11.68
C LEU A 90 14.04 -5.05 11.92
N GLN A 91 14.11 -6.37 12.03
CA GLN A 91 15.38 -7.07 12.28
C GLN A 91 15.84 -7.82 11.01
N PRO A 92 17.09 -7.60 10.54
CA PRO A 92 18.09 -6.64 11.03
C PRO A 92 17.74 -5.18 10.69
N TYR A 93 18.30 -4.23 11.48
CA TYR A 93 18.21 -2.80 11.17
C TYR A 93 19.11 -2.45 9.99
N VAL A 94 18.50 -1.98 8.91
CA VAL A 94 19.16 -1.42 7.73
C VAL A 94 18.84 0.07 7.61
N VAL A 95 19.59 0.81 6.81
CA VAL A 95 19.37 2.26 6.66
C VAL A 95 18.01 2.50 6.00
N TRP A 96 17.19 3.35 6.61
CA TRP A 96 15.77 3.56 6.29
C TRP A 96 15.44 3.90 4.82
N ASP A 97 16.39 4.50 4.09
CA ASP A 97 16.29 4.88 2.69
C ASP A 97 17.20 4.07 1.73
N SER A 98 17.67 2.90 2.16
CA SER A 98 18.58 2.05 1.38
C SER A 98 17.89 1.04 0.45
N GLU A 99 18.63 0.50 -0.51
CA GLU A 99 18.18 -0.62 -1.35
C GLU A 99 17.89 -1.86 -0.50
N GLU A 100 18.68 -2.08 0.56
CA GLU A 100 18.50 -3.15 1.52
C GLU A 100 17.16 -3.03 2.26
N HIS A 101 16.76 -1.81 2.65
CA HIS A 101 15.45 -1.54 3.26
C HIS A 101 14.31 -1.83 2.30
N ILE A 102 14.43 -1.36 1.05
CA ILE A 102 13.44 -1.62 0.00
C ILE A 102 13.32 -3.13 -0.25
N ASN A 103 14.44 -3.85 -0.29
CA ASN A 103 14.46 -5.31 -0.46
C ASN A 103 13.81 -6.04 0.72
N GLN A 104 14.13 -5.67 1.96
CA GLN A 104 13.55 -6.27 3.17
C GLN A 104 12.02 -6.10 3.18
N CYS A 105 11.53 -4.88 2.96
CA CYS A 105 10.11 -4.58 2.93
C CYS A 105 9.39 -5.30 1.79
N SER A 106 10.03 -5.38 0.62
CA SER A 106 9.46 -6.08 -0.55
C SER A 106 9.39 -7.60 -0.33
N ASN A 107 10.33 -8.19 0.41
CA ASN A 107 10.23 -9.60 0.83
C ASN A 107 9.04 -9.83 1.77
N ILE A 108 8.80 -8.92 2.73
CA ILE A 108 7.62 -8.99 3.59
C ILE A 108 6.34 -8.93 2.76
N LEU A 109 6.27 -8.04 1.77
CA LEU A 109 5.15 -7.95 0.83
C LEU A 109 4.93 -9.28 0.08
N VAL A 110 5.98 -9.90 -0.46
CA VAL A 110 5.89 -11.19 -1.14
C VAL A 110 5.39 -12.28 -0.20
N LEU A 111 5.86 -12.33 1.05
CA LEU A 111 5.38 -13.26 2.06
C LEU A 111 3.88 -13.04 2.33
N SER A 112 3.46 -11.79 2.52
CA SER A 112 2.05 -11.43 2.71
C SER A 112 1.17 -11.86 1.54
N ILE A 113 1.61 -11.63 0.29
CA ILE A 113 0.88 -12.09 -0.91
C ILE A 113 0.80 -13.61 -0.95
N ASN A 114 1.92 -14.32 -0.75
CA ASN A 114 1.95 -15.78 -0.81
C ASN A 114 1.08 -16.43 0.26
N GLU A 115 1.01 -15.85 1.45
CA GLU A 115 0.14 -16.35 2.50
C GLU A 115 -1.35 -16.20 2.16
N VAL A 116 -1.74 -15.06 1.59
CA VAL A 116 -3.10 -14.86 1.09
C VAL A 116 -3.43 -15.85 -0.03
N ARG A 117 -2.49 -16.10 -0.94
CA ARG A 117 -2.66 -17.14 -1.98
C ARG A 117 -2.85 -18.53 -1.39
N ALA A 118 -2.10 -18.88 -0.34
CA ALA A 118 -2.21 -20.17 0.32
C ALA A 118 -3.57 -20.34 1.05
N ARG A 119 -4.05 -19.28 1.72
CA ARG A 119 -5.36 -19.28 2.39
C ARG A 119 -6.55 -19.21 1.43
N HIS A 120 -6.37 -18.59 0.26
CA HIS A 120 -7.42 -18.35 -0.72
C HIS A 120 -6.99 -18.72 -2.15
N PRO A 121 -6.72 -20.01 -2.42
CA PRO A 121 -6.21 -20.47 -3.71
C PRO A 121 -7.23 -20.30 -4.86
N THR A 122 -8.52 -20.21 -4.55
CA THR A 122 -9.59 -20.04 -5.55
C THR A 122 -9.83 -18.59 -5.96
N TRP A 123 -9.15 -17.64 -5.34
CA TRP A 123 -9.29 -16.22 -5.67
C TRP A 123 -8.55 -15.87 -6.95
N THR A 124 -9.06 -14.86 -7.66
CA THR A 124 -8.33 -14.25 -8.77
C THR A 124 -7.05 -13.60 -8.27
N TRP A 125 -6.05 -13.48 -9.16
CA TRP A 125 -4.78 -12.81 -8.84
C TRP A 125 -4.97 -11.41 -8.26
N ASP A 126 -5.87 -10.59 -8.83
CA ASP A 126 -6.18 -9.24 -8.31
C ASP A 126 -6.66 -9.27 -6.85
N ARG A 127 -7.54 -10.23 -6.50
CA ARG A 127 -8.01 -10.38 -5.12
C ARG A 127 -6.90 -10.84 -4.18
N GLN A 128 -6.03 -11.74 -4.64
CA GLN A 128 -4.89 -12.21 -3.87
C GLN A 128 -3.88 -11.08 -3.62
N LEU A 129 -3.59 -10.27 -4.64
CA LEU A 129 -2.72 -9.10 -4.54
C LEU A 129 -3.28 -8.06 -3.57
N ARG A 130 -4.57 -7.71 -3.70
CA ARG A 130 -5.25 -6.77 -2.80
C ARG A 130 -5.26 -7.27 -1.35
N GLY A 131 -5.52 -8.57 -1.16
CA GLY A 131 -5.42 -9.19 0.17
C GLY A 131 -4.00 -9.15 0.73
N GLY A 132 -2.98 -9.40 -0.10
CA GLY A 132 -1.57 -9.32 0.29
C GLY A 132 -1.15 -7.90 0.68
N LEU A 133 -1.60 -6.87 -0.04
CA LEU A 133 -1.38 -5.47 0.33
C LEU A 133 -2.06 -5.10 1.65
N SER A 134 -3.27 -5.61 1.90
CA SER A 134 -3.95 -5.44 3.18
C SER A 134 -3.18 -6.13 4.32
N ALA A 135 -2.71 -7.35 4.10
CA ALA A 135 -1.89 -8.11 5.04
C ALA A 135 -0.54 -7.42 5.33
N TYR A 136 0.06 -6.78 4.33
CA TYR A 136 1.29 -6.01 4.50
C TYR A 136 1.07 -4.82 5.46
N ASN A 137 -0.02 -4.07 5.29
CA ASN A 137 -0.31 -2.90 6.11
C ASN A 137 -0.73 -3.25 7.56
N GLU A 138 -1.56 -4.28 7.74
CA GLU A 138 -2.21 -4.59 9.03
C GLU A 138 -1.61 -5.80 9.75
N GLY A 139 -0.72 -6.53 9.08
CA GLY A 139 -0.19 -7.81 9.54
C GLY A 139 -1.03 -9.00 9.06
N VAL A 140 -0.36 -10.12 8.84
CA VAL A 140 -0.94 -11.39 8.39
C VAL A 140 -2.12 -11.89 9.24
N ASN A 141 -2.07 -11.61 10.55
CA ASN A 141 -3.05 -12.11 11.50
C ASN A 141 -4.39 -11.36 11.47
N THR A 142 -4.53 -10.28 10.71
CA THR A 142 -5.84 -9.62 10.49
C THR A 142 -6.59 -10.22 9.30
N VAL A 143 -5.92 -10.96 8.42
CA VAL A 143 -6.51 -11.56 7.20
C VAL A 143 -7.08 -12.94 7.46
N HIS A 144 -8.06 -13.02 8.36
CA HIS A 144 -8.72 -14.29 8.74
C HIS A 144 -10.03 -14.54 7.99
N THR A 145 -10.67 -13.52 7.45
CA THR A 145 -11.95 -13.66 6.72
C THR A 145 -12.07 -12.64 5.60
N TYR A 146 -12.60 -13.09 4.45
CA TYR A 146 -13.01 -12.26 3.30
C TYR A 146 -13.76 -10.99 3.72
N HIS A 147 -14.55 -11.07 4.80
CA HIS A 147 -15.35 -9.96 5.31
C HIS A 147 -14.58 -8.80 5.95
N LYS A 148 -13.27 -8.94 6.22
CA LYS A 148 -12.40 -7.83 6.62
C LYS A 148 -11.54 -7.28 5.47
N MET A 149 -11.45 -8.01 4.37
CA MET A 149 -10.99 -7.47 3.11
C MET A 149 -12.18 -6.73 2.50
N ASP A 150 -12.31 -5.45 2.82
CA ASP A 150 -13.37 -4.56 2.37
C ASP A 150 -13.33 -4.31 0.85
N VAL A 151 -13.50 -5.38 0.07
CA VAL A 151 -13.67 -5.37 -1.38
C VAL A 151 -14.99 -4.65 -1.66
N GLY A 152 -14.89 -3.37 -2.01
CA GLY A 152 -16.04 -2.50 -2.28
C GLY A 152 -16.18 -1.29 -1.35
N LYS A 153 -15.30 -1.08 -0.36
CA LYS A 153 -15.23 0.23 0.32
C LYS A 153 -14.55 1.27 -0.57
N THR A 154 -15.10 2.47 -0.55
CA THR A 154 -14.67 3.64 -1.34
C THR A 154 -13.19 4.01 -1.13
N HIS A 155 -12.60 3.63 0.01
CA HIS A 155 -11.17 3.81 0.32
C HIS A 155 -10.66 2.66 1.19
N ASN A 156 -9.63 1.95 0.72
CA ASN A 156 -8.82 1.03 1.51
C ASN A 156 -7.37 1.07 1.00
N TYR A 157 -6.42 0.62 1.82
CA TYR A 157 -4.99 0.69 1.54
C TYR A 157 -4.61 0.16 0.14
N ALA A 158 -5.16 -0.99 -0.24
CA ALA A 158 -4.89 -1.61 -1.53
C ALA A 158 -5.40 -0.77 -2.72
N ASN A 159 -6.54 -0.09 -2.57
CA ASN A 159 -7.07 0.81 -3.60
C ASN A 159 -6.17 2.04 -3.78
N ASP A 160 -5.70 2.64 -2.69
CA ASP A 160 -4.81 3.81 -2.76
C ASP A 160 -3.48 3.43 -3.44
N VAL A 161 -2.92 2.26 -3.11
CA VAL A 161 -1.72 1.72 -3.76
C VAL A 161 -1.96 1.43 -5.25
N ASP A 162 -3.08 0.78 -5.62
CA ASP A 162 -3.44 0.51 -7.02
C ASP A 162 -3.59 1.81 -7.84
N VAL A 163 -4.21 2.85 -7.27
CA VAL A 163 -4.30 4.16 -7.95
C VAL A 163 -2.92 4.78 -8.12
N ARG A 164 -2.07 4.75 -7.09
CA ARG A 164 -0.70 5.29 -7.16
C ARG A 164 0.18 4.55 -8.16
N ALA A 165 0.04 3.24 -8.29
CA ALA A 165 0.84 2.41 -9.20
C ALA A 165 0.58 2.67 -10.69
N ARG A 166 -0.46 3.43 -11.03
CA ARG A 166 -0.82 3.79 -12.40
C ARG A 166 -0.16 5.09 -12.89
N PHE A 167 0.60 5.77 -12.03
CA PHE A 167 1.33 7.01 -12.34
C PHE A 167 2.83 6.74 -12.37
#